data_AF-A0A2N2YSZ5-F1
#
_entry.id   AF-A0A2N2YSZ5-F1
#
_cell.length_a   1.000
_cell.length_b   1.000
_cell.length_c   1.000
_cell.angle_alpha   90.00
_cell.angle_beta   90.00
_cell.angle_gamma   90.00
#
_symmetry.space_group_name_H-M   'P 1'
#
loop_
_entity.id
_entity.type
_entity.pdbx_description
1 polymer ?
#
loop_
_entity_poly.entity_id
_entity_poly.type
_entity_poly.pdbx_seq_one_letter_code
_entity_poly.pdbx_strand_id
1 'polypeptide(L)'
;MDDAKKTNKPYIIIDFTKVWRFVPMNRPRKEMIKWILFSTFPMFFKRLAVYQNWITSRIYADKKLNLGSHNFWKRKLCNYYDLDVIEHKNNDLKLPNKKITKIAIIVHVFYLDVFNEILELLLKSDSYNYKLFITAPHHLIRELDDALSSASLQFSLLEVANRGRDVLPFITMLPVVFDEGFELVLKIHTKRSNHLKKKEVWRDDLFLKLFGPGAISNAMRVFERHQEIGIIGPIGHLLPMSFYYGANAGRVEVLSKKLGLTTDQLANFHFVAGTMFFARKEALLPILNLGLTEHDFEVENNQLDGTLAHALERGFAAGLLASGLKLADTSSNPDKVSCRINTNYTFTL
;
A
#
# COMPACT_ATOMS: atom_id res chain seq x y z
N MET A 1 -48.37 -0.77 -8.76
CA MET A 1 -47.66 0.37 -9.37
C MET A 1 -47.35 1.34 -8.26
N ASP A 2 -46.18 1.97 -8.36
CA ASP A 2 -45.62 3.02 -7.49
C ASP A 2 -45.00 2.59 -6.16
N ASP A 3 -43.75 2.12 -6.23
CA ASP A 3 -42.69 2.64 -5.34
C ASP A 3 -41.25 2.34 -5.83
N ALA A 4 -41.00 2.56 -7.13
CA ALA A 4 -39.67 2.36 -7.72
C ALA A 4 -39.29 3.55 -8.60
N LYS A 5 -38.81 4.64 -7.97
CA LYS A 5 -37.98 5.68 -8.60
C LYS A 5 -37.39 6.63 -7.55
N LYS A 6 -36.59 6.09 -6.61
CA LYS A 6 -35.56 6.93 -5.96
C LYS A 6 -34.49 7.22 -7.01
N THR A 7 -34.60 8.39 -7.63
CA THR A 7 -33.61 8.93 -8.57
C THR A 7 -32.27 9.04 -7.84
N ASN A 8 -31.36 8.11 -8.09
CA ASN A 8 -30.00 8.13 -7.57
C ASN A 8 -29.20 9.19 -8.36
N LYS A 9 -29.46 10.48 -8.11
CA LYS A 9 -28.65 11.56 -8.70
C LYS A 9 -27.21 11.37 -8.22
N PRO A 10 -26.23 11.27 -9.13
CA PRO A 10 -24.84 11.07 -8.74
C PRO A 10 -24.37 12.18 -7.80
N TYR A 11 -23.57 11.82 -6.79
CA TYR A 11 -23.00 12.79 -5.87
C TYR A 11 -22.15 13.81 -6.62
N ILE A 12 -22.20 15.07 -6.16
CA ILE A 12 -21.39 16.15 -6.71
C ILE A 12 -19.95 15.92 -6.26
N ILE A 13 -19.04 15.75 -7.22
CA ILE A 13 -17.61 15.62 -6.96
C ILE A 13 -17.04 17.04 -6.91
N ILE A 14 -16.79 17.52 -5.69
CA ILE A 14 -16.03 18.75 -5.46
C ILE A 14 -14.64 18.34 -4.99
N ASP A 15 -13.63 18.78 -5.72
CA ASP A 15 -12.24 18.59 -5.33
C ASP A 15 -11.85 19.58 -4.23
N PHE A 16 -12.01 19.14 -2.97
CA PHE A 16 -11.61 19.91 -1.80
C PHE A 16 -10.12 20.24 -1.80
N THR A 17 -9.26 19.55 -2.56
CA THR A 17 -7.84 19.92 -2.64
C THR A 17 -7.65 21.32 -3.22
N LYS A 18 -8.54 21.77 -4.13
CA LYS A 18 -8.53 23.14 -4.66
C LYS A 18 -8.84 24.17 -3.58
N VAL A 19 -9.76 23.88 -2.67
CA VAL A 19 -10.08 24.75 -1.52
C VAL A 19 -8.86 24.90 -0.60
N TRP A 20 -8.18 23.79 -0.33
CA TRP A 20 -6.98 23.79 0.51
C TRP A 20 -5.74 24.43 -0.12
N ARG A 21 -5.73 24.72 -1.44
CA ARG A 21 -4.63 25.47 -2.07
C ARG A 21 -4.53 26.89 -1.54
N PHE A 22 -5.65 27.49 -1.13
CA PHE A 22 -5.72 28.86 -0.61
C PHE A 22 -5.47 28.95 0.90
N VAL A 23 -5.52 27.81 1.61
CA VAL A 23 -5.24 27.72 3.04
C VAL A 23 -4.35 26.49 3.28
N PRO A 24 -3.01 26.61 3.12
CA PRO A 24 -2.10 25.50 3.23
C PRO A 24 -2.05 25.00 4.68
N MET A 25 -2.69 23.86 4.92
CA MET A 25 -2.71 23.18 6.21
C MET A 25 -2.19 21.76 6.09
N ASN A 26 -1.60 21.24 7.17
CA ASN A 26 -1.27 19.83 7.25
C ASN A 26 -2.56 18.97 7.28
N ARG A 27 -2.44 17.71 6.86
CA ARG A 27 -3.62 16.82 6.77
C ARG A 27 -4.38 16.64 8.09
N PRO A 28 -3.74 16.53 9.26
CA PRO A 28 -4.47 16.45 10.54
C PRO A 28 -5.42 17.64 10.78
N ARG A 29 -4.98 18.88 10.48
CA ARG A 29 -5.83 20.07 10.59
C ARG A 29 -6.98 20.05 9.58
N LYS A 30 -6.74 19.58 8.35
CA LYS A 30 -7.80 19.43 7.33
C LYS A 30 -8.88 18.45 7.78
N GLU A 31 -8.50 17.31 8.35
CA GLU A 31 -9.47 16.33 8.87
C GLU A 31 -10.24 16.87 10.08
N MET A 32 -9.60 17.65 10.96
CA MET A 32 -10.29 18.33 12.06
C MET A 32 -11.36 19.32 11.55
N ILE A 33 -11.02 20.14 10.55
CA ILE A 33 -11.97 21.10 9.97
C ILE A 33 -13.14 20.38 9.28
N LYS A 34 -12.85 19.33 8.50
CA LYS A 34 -13.91 18.49 7.91
C LYS A 34 -14.83 17.93 8.98
N TRP A 35 -14.28 17.41 10.07
CA TRP A 35 -15.07 16.87 11.17
C TRP A 35 -16.01 17.92 11.76
N ILE A 36 -15.53 19.14 12.03
CA ILE A 36 -16.35 20.24 12.54
C ILE A 36 -17.45 20.60 11.53
N LEU A 37 -17.09 20.86 10.26
CA LEU A 37 -18.03 21.28 9.23
C LEU A 37 -19.11 20.23 8.96
N PHE A 38 -18.71 18.97 8.81
CA PHE A 38 -19.60 17.88 8.43
C PHE A 38 -20.48 17.39 9.58
N SER A 39 -20.01 17.51 10.82
CA SER A 39 -20.81 17.18 12.00
C SER A 39 -21.83 18.27 12.33
N THR A 40 -21.44 19.55 12.19
CA THR A 40 -22.31 20.68 12.55
C THR A 40 -23.33 21.01 11.45
N PHE A 41 -22.97 20.83 10.17
CA PHE A 41 -23.80 21.28 9.03
C PHE A 41 -24.08 20.17 8.00
N PRO A 42 -24.55 18.97 8.40
CA PRO A 42 -24.64 17.80 7.52
C PRO A 42 -25.52 18.00 6.28
N MET A 43 -26.61 18.77 6.40
CA MET A 43 -27.55 18.99 5.30
C MET A 43 -26.95 19.70 4.08
N PHE A 44 -25.94 20.55 4.29
CA PHE A 44 -25.27 21.30 3.22
C PHE A 44 -24.30 20.43 2.41
N PHE A 45 -23.78 19.37 3.03
CA PHE A 45 -22.73 18.53 2.44
C PHE A 45 -23.22 17.16 1.97
N LYS A 46 -24.45 16.75 2.31
CA LYS A 46 -25.02 15.43 1.98
C LYS A 46 -24.95 15.02 0.50
N ARG A 47 -24.87 15.97 -0.43
CA ARG A 47 -24.78 15.70 -1.87
C ARG A 47 -23.34 15.59 -2.37
N LEU A 48 -22.33 15.84 -1.54
CA LEU A 48 -20.92 15.81 -1.93
C LEU A 48 -20.32 14.43 -1.73
N ALA A 49 -19.56 13.95 -2.71
CA ALA A 49 -18.85 12.66 -2.62
C ALA A 49 -17.87 12.64 -1.42
N VAL A 50 -17.20 13.75 -1.15
CA VAL A 50 -16.26 13.89 -0.02
C VAL A 50 -16.94 13.71 1.34
N TYR A 51 -18.18 14.19 1.48
CA TYR A 51 -18.96 14.01 2.70
C TYR A 51 -19.44 12.57 2.86
N GLN A 52 -19.87 11.94 1.77
CA GLN A 52 -20.27 10.52 1.78
C GLN A 52 -19.10 9.62 2.15
N ASN A 53 -17.93 9.85 1.54
CA ASN A 53 -16.70 9.13 1.91
C ASN A 53 -16.32 9.36 3.38
N TRP A 54 -16.49 10.59 3.89
CA TRP A 54 -16.27 10.89 5.30
C TRP A 54 -17.22 10.12 6.20
N ILE A 55 -18.53 10.07 5.90
CA ILE A 55 -19.50 9.25 6.64
C ILE A 55 -19.10 7.78 6.62
N THR A 56 -18.83 7.21 5.45
CA THR A 56 -18.49 5.77 5.34
C THR A 56 -17.22 5.45 6.13
N SER A 57 -16.24 6.36 6.15
CA SER A 57 -15.03 6.20 6.95
C SER A 57 -15.28 6.21 8.46
N ARG A 58 -16.46 6.67 8.93
CA ARG A 58 -16.81 6.65 10.35
C ARG A 58 -17.03 5.26 10.94
N ILE A 59 -17.13 4.23 10.11
CA ILE A 59 -17.07 2.83 10.56
C ILE A 59 -15.76 2.57 11.33
N TYR A 60 -14.69 3.31 10.98
CA TYR A 60 -13.40 3.31 11.67
C TYR A 60 -13.19 4.53 12.59
N ALA A 61 -14.18 5.41 12.73
CA ALA A 61 -14.08 6.53 13.66
C ALA A 61 -14.43 6.03 15.06
N ASP A 62 -13.40 5.97 15.91
CA ASP A 62 -13.45 5.54 17.30
C ASP A 62 -14.72 5.87 18.07
N LYS A 63 -15.28 4.83 18.71
CA LYS A 63 -16.09 4.99 19.93
C LYS A 63 -15.22 5.03 21.20
N LYS A 64 -13.92 4.70 21.15
CA LYS A 64 -12.99 4.73 22.30
C LYS A 64 -11.54 5.04 21.91
N LEU A 65 -11.30 6.25 21.41
CA LEU A 65 -9.94 6.74 21.23
C LEU A 65 -9.49 7.18 22.62
N ASN A 66 -8.50 6.51 23.19
CA ASN A 66 -8.05 6.85 24.53
C ASN A 66 -7.33 8.21 24.48
N LEU A 67 -8.10 9.28 24.72
CA LEU A 67 -7.69 10.68 24.71
C LEU A 67 -6.53 10.97 25.66
N GLY A 68 -6.27 10.08 26.62
CA GLY A 68 -5.13 10.15 27.54
C GLY A 68 -3.80 9.63 26.97
N SER A 69 -3.78 8.99 25.80
CA SER A 69 -2.52 8.49 25.24
C SER A 69 -1.70 9.63 24.62
N HIS A 70 -0.46 9.82 25.10
CA HIS A 70 0.46 10.84 24.59
C HIS A 70 0.68 10.74 23.07
N ASN A 71 0.70 9.50 22.54
CA ASN A 71 0.84 9.21 21.12
C ASN A 71 -0.35 9.70 20.28
N PHE A 72 -1.56 9.78 20.84
CA PHE A 72 -2.71 10.33 20.14
C PHE A 72 -2.55 11.82 19.83
N TRP A 73 -2.07 12.60 20.78
CA TRP A 73 -1.80 14.03 20.59
C TRP A 73 -0.58 14.27 19.70
N LYS A 74 0.49 13.48 19.89
CA LYS A 74 1.70 13.53 19.03
C LYS A 74 1.38 13.28 17.56
N ARG A 75 0.49 12.32 17.26
CA ARG A 75 -0.01 11.98 15.91
C ARG A 75 -0.76 13.13 15.22
N LYS A 76 -1.42 14.03 15.96
CA LYS A 76 -2.13 15.20 15.40
C LYS A 76 -1.24 16.44 15.21
N LEU A 77 -0.20 16.59 16.02
CA LEU A 77 0.58 17.82 16.08
C LEU A 77 1.82 17.82 15.17
N CYS A 78 2.40 16.66 14.84
CA CYS A 78 3.64 16.56 14.06
C CYS A 78 3.40 16.06 12.61
N ASN A 79 4.30 16.41 11.68
CA ASN A 79 4.29 15.93 10.29
C ASN A 79 4.70 14.45 10.16
N TYR A 80 5.51 13.97 11.11
CA TYR A 80 5.91 12.58 11.26
C TYR A 80 5.90 12.22 12.74
N TYR A 81 5.73 10.94 13.03
CA TYR A 81 5.97 10.40 14.37
C TYR A 81 6.51 8.98 14.27
N ASP A 82 7.36 8.64 15.22
CA ASP A 82 7.95 7.30 15.31
C ASP A 82 7.02 6.40 16.13
N LEU A 83 6.90 5.16 15.69
CA LEU A 83 6.30 4.08 16.46
C LEU A 83 7.41 3.18 16.96
N ASP A 84 7.39 2.92 18.26
CA ASP A 84 8.09 1.76 18.77
C ASP A 84 7.43 0.52 18.17
N VAL A 85 8.25 -0.40 17.70
CA VAL A 85 7.80 -1.70 17.20
C VAL A 85 7.35 -2.51 18.42
N ILE A 86 6.12 -2.26 18.87
CA ILE A 86 5.58 -2.80 20.14
C ILE A 86 5.80 -4.32 20.16
N GLU A 87 6.51 -4.81 21.16
CA GLU A 87 6.57 -6.24 21.47
C GLU A 87 5.16 -6.69 21.86
N HIS A 88 4.45 -7.33 20.93
CA HIS A 88 3.27 -8.08 21.30
C HIS A 88 3.72 -9.24 22.17
N LYS A 89 3.18 -9.32 23.40
CA LYS A 89 3.41 -10.44 24.33
C LYS A 89 2.99 -11.82 23.79
N ASN A 90 2.36 -11.90 22.61
CA ASN A 90 2.14 -13.15 21.90
C ASN A 90 3.44 -13.56 21.18
N ASN A 91 4.34 -14.15 21.96
CA ASN A 91 5.66 -14.67 21.59
C ASN A 91 5.63 -15.99 20.79
N ASP A 92 4.46 -16.42 20.30
CA ASP A 92 4.31 -17.78 19.76
C ASP A 92 4.62 -17.89 18.26
N LEU A 93 4.65 -16.75 17.54
CA LEU A 93 5.11 -16.72 16.14
C LEU A 93 6.64 -16.62 16.08
N LYS A 94 7.31 -17.74 16.40
CA LYS A 94 8.71 -17.93 16.05
C LYS A 94 8.79 -18.51 14.65
N LEU A 95 9.00 -17.65 13.66
CA LEU A 95 9.40 -18.14 12.34
C LEU A 95 10.77 -18.84 12.49
N PRO A 96 11.08 -19.86 11.68
CA PRO A 96 12.40 -20.47 11.72
C PRO A 96 13.46 -19.42 11.35
N ASN A 97 14.59 -19.40 12.08
CA ASN A 97 15.72 -18.54 11.73
C ASN A 97 16.35 -19.09 10.47
N LYS A 98 16.03 -18.48 9.33
CA LYS A 98 16.41 -18.97 8.02
C LYS A 98 17.21 -17.89 7.30
N LYS A 99 18.39 -18.30 6.84
CA LYS A 99 19.25 -17.46 6.02
C LYS A 99 18.51 -17.07 4.74
N ILE A 100 18.34 -15.78 4.51
CA ILE A 100 17.69 -15.25 3.31
C ILE A 100 18.77 -15.11 2.24
N THR A 101 18.81 -16.04 1.29
CA THR A 101 19.85 -16.08 0.24
C THR A 101 19.36 -15.56 -1.11
N LYS A 102 18.05 -15.42 -1.29
CA LYS A 102 17.43 -14.95 -2.54
C LYS A 102 16.18 -14.13 -2.30
N ILE A 103 15.85 -13.25 -3.25
CA ILE A 103 14.65 -12.42 -3.23
C ILE A 103 13.95 -12.42 -4.60
N ALA A 104 12.63 -12.46 -4.61
CA ALA A 104 11.85 -12.27 -5.83
C ALA A 104 11.50 -10.79 -6.00
N ILE A 105 11.83 -10.21 -7.15
CA ILE A 105 11.41 -8.84 -7.47
C ILE A 105 10.22 -8.94 -8.42
N ILE A 106 9.03 -8.64 -7.90
CA ILE A 106 7.78 -8.72 -8.66
C ILE A 106 7.46 -7.34 -9.21
N VAL A 107 7.48 -7.20 -10.53
CA VAL A 107 7.24 -5.93 -11.22
C VAL A 107 6.00 -6.02 -12.10
N HIS A 108 4.99 -5.19 -11.82
CA HIS A 108 3.90 -4.99 -12.77
C HIS A 108 4.25 -3.86 -13.74
N VAL A 109 4.36 -4.20 -15.03
CA VAL A 109 4.76 -3.30 -16.10
C VAL A 109 3.55 -2.93 -16.95
N PHE A 110 3.23 -1.64 -16.91
CA PHE A 110 2.23 -0.96 -17.73
C PHE A 110 2.86 0.21 -18.52
N TYR A 111 3.96 0.79 -18.04
CA TYR A 111 4.73 1.83 -18.72
C TYR A 111 6.17 1.38 -18.91
N LEU A 112 6.55 1.09 -20.15
CA LEU A 112 7.84 0.48 -20.47
C LEU A 112 9.03 1.41 -20.25
N ASP A 113 8.89 2.71 -20.51
CA ASP A 113 9.91 3.72 -20.21
C ASP A 113 10.31 3.70 -18.72
N VAL A 114 9.32 3.58 -17.83
CA VAL A 114 9.56 3.49 -16.38
C VAL A 114 10.20 2.15 -16.03
N PHE A 115 9.85 1.07 -16.73
CA PHE A 115 10.49 -0.23 -16.53
C PHE A 115 11.97 -0.19 -16.89
N ASN A 116 12.34 0.50 -17.98
CA ASN A 116 13.73 0.65 -18.39
C ASN A 116 14.56 1.38 -17.31
N GLU A 117 14.01 2.43 -16.69
CA GLU A 117 14.66 3.10 -15.55
C GLU A 117 14.84 2.16 -14.34
N ILE A 118 13.83 1.33 -14.02
CA ILE A 118 13.91 0.32 -12.95
C ILE A 118 15.02 -0.69 -13.27
N LEU A 119 15.05 -1.19 -14.51
CA LEU A 119 16.02 -2.16 -14.98
C LEU A 119 17.45 -1.62 -14.85
N GLU A 120 17.69 -0.36 -15.26
CA GLU A 120 18.98 0.30 -15.08
C GLU A 120 19.42 0.39 -13.61
N LEU A 121 18.49 0.70 -12.70
CA LEU A 121 18.79 0.77 -11.27
C LEU A 121 19.11 -0.61 -10.68
N LEU A 122 18.37 -1.64 -11.09
CA LEU A 122 18.60 -3.02 -10.66
C LEU A 122 19.94 -3.57 -11.16
N LEU A 123 20.32 -3.26 -12.41
CA LEU A 123 21.61 -3.64 -12.98
C LEU A 123 22.80 -2.92 -12.31
N LYS A 124 22.57 -1.75 -11.70
CA LYS A 124 23.58 -1.01 -10.90
C LYS A 124 23.63 -1.44 -9.44
N SER A 125 22.62 -2.16 -8.94
CA SER A 125 22.56 -2.60 -7.55
C SER A 125 23.53 -3.77 -7.30
N ASP A 126 24.03 -3.93 -6.07
CA ASP A 126 25.04 -4.95 -5.77
C ASP A 126 24.55 -6.38 -6.08
N SER A 127 25.49 -7.31 -6.21
CA SER A 127 25.26 -8.72 -6.56
C SER A 127 24.45 -9.49 -5.49
N TYR A 128 23.13 -9.34 -5.49
CA TYR A 128 22.21 -10.20 -4.76
C TYR A 128 21.60 -11.22 -5.70
N ASN A 129 21.34 -12.42 -5.19
CA ASN A 129 20.62 -13.45 -5.95
C ASN A 129 19.13 -13.08 -6.02
N TYR A 130 18.72 -12.39 -7.08
CA TYR A 130 17.33 -12.09 -7.34
C TYR A 130 16.86 -12.70 -8.65
N LYS A 131 15.55 -12.97 -8.71
CA LYS A 131 14.85 -13.29 -9.96
C LYS A 131 13.75 -12.26 -10.18
N LEU A 132 13.58 -11.83 -11.42
CA LEU A 132 12.50 -10.94 -11.81
C LEU A 132 11.23 -11.74 -12.10
N PHE A 133 10.10 -11.29 -11.57
CA PHE A 133 8.78 -11.86 -11.87
C PHE A 133 7.92 -10.74 -12.42
N ILE A 134 7.67 -10.77 -13.72
CA ILE A 134 7.11 -9.64 -14.44
C ILE A 134 5.70 -9.98 -14.88
N THR A 135 4.79 -9.04 -14.65
CA THR A 135 3.43 -9.10 -15.18
C THR A 135 3.22 -7.92 -16.12
N ALA A 136 2.64 -8.17 -17.29
CA ALA A 136 2.40 -7.12 -18.27
C ALA A 136 1.19 -7.44 -19.17
N PRO A 137 0.55 -6.43 -19.76
CA PRO A 137 -0.44 -6.65 -20.81
C PRO A 137 0.19 -7.22 -22.08
N HIS A 138 -0.59 -7.99 -22.85
CA HIS A 138 -0.16 -8.70 -24.07
C HIS A 138 0.77 -7.89 -24.99
N HIS A 139 0.41 -6.62 -25.25
CA HIS A 139 1.14 -5.76 -26.19
C HIS A 139 2.57 -5.41 -25.76
N LEU A 140 2.95 -5.63 -24.50
CA LEU A 140 4.31 -5.38 -23.99
C LEU A 140 5.17 -6.64 -23.86
N ILE A 141 4.58 -7.84 -23.97
CA ILE A 141 5.24 -9.11 -23.63
C ILE A 141 6.50 -9.33 -24.49
N ARG A 142 6.40 -9.11 -25.80
CA ARG A 142 7.52 -9.31 -26.72
C ARG A 142 8.70 -8.39 -26.41
N GLU A 143 8.42 -7.10 -26.22
CA GLU A 143 9.46 -6.10 -25.97
C GLU A 143 10.15 -6.31 -24.62
N LEU A 144 9.40 -6.76 -23.61
CA LEU A 144 9.95 -7.13 -22.31
C LEU A 144 10.84 -8.37 -22.40
N ASP A 145 10.40 -9.41 -23.11
CA ASP A 145 11.17 -10.65 -23.30
C ASP A 145 12.52 -10.37 -23.98
N ASP A 146 12.50 -9.58 -25.05
CA ASP A 146 13.70 -9.15 -25.78
C ASP A 146 14.66 -8.36 -24.87
N ALA A 147 14.15 -7.40 -24.10
CA ALA A 147 14.96 -6.55 -23.20
C ALA A 147 15.57 -7.33 -22.05
N LEU A 148 14.81 -8.23 -21.42
CA LEU A 148 15.26 -9.05 -20.28
C LEU A 148 16.28 -10.11 -20.70
N SER A 149 16.04 -10.76 -21.83
CA SER A 149 16.96 -11.73 -22.42
C SER A 149 18.29 -11.08 -22.77
N SER A 150 18.25 -9.88 -23.37
CA SER A 150 19.46 -9.10 -23.67
C SER A 150 20.25 -8.72 -22.42
N ALA A 151 19.57 -8.48 -21.29
CA ALA A 151 20.19 -8.18 -20.01
C ALA A 151 20.75 -9.42 -19.27
N SER A 152 20.57 -10.63 -19.81
CA SER A 152 21.00 -11.91 -19.20
C SER A 152 20.48 -12.10 -17.76
N LEU A 153 19.27 -11.58 -17.47
CA LEU A 153 18.65 -11.70 -16.15
C LEU A 153 17.82 -12.97 -16.05
N GLN A 154 17.70 -13.54 -14.85
CA GLN A 154 16.71 -14.57 -14.59
C GLN A 154 15.33 -13.93 -14.42
N PHE A 155 14.37 -14.34 -15.25
CA PHE A 155 13.02 -13.81 -15.17
C PHE A 155 11.93 -14.87 -15.41
N SER A 156 10.73 -14.57 -14.91
CA SER A 156 9.46 -15.20 -15.31
C SER A 156 8.54 -14.09 -15.82
N LEU A 157 7.90 -14.28 -16.97
CA LEU A 157 7.00 -13.31 -17.58
C LEU A 157 5.57 -13.89 -17.63
N LEU A 158 4.60 -13.14 -17.12
CA LEU A 158 3.19 -13.50 -17.11
C LEU A 158 2.36 -12.42 -17.79
N GLU A 159 1.67 -12.81 -18.85
CA GLU A 159 0.66 -11.98 -19.48
C GLU A 159 -0.58 -11.84 -18.58
N VAL A 160 -1.07 -10.61 -18.42
CA VAL A 160 -2.27 -10.31 -17.63
C VAL A 160 -3.17 -9.29 -18.33
N ALA A 161 -4.48 -9.38 -18.10
CA ALA A 161 -5.41 -8.34 -18.53
C ALA A 161 -5.19 -7.04 -17.73
N ASN A 162 -5.59 -5.90 -18.29
CA ASN A 162 -5.59 -4.62 -17.57
C ASN A 162 -6.74 -4.56 -16.55
N ARG A 163 -6.57 -5.29 -15.43
CA ARG A 163 -7.57 -5.42 -14.38
C ARG A 163 -6.93 -5.51 -13.00
N GLY A 164 -7.56 -4.85 -12.03
CA GLY A 164 -7.03 -4.79 -10.66
C GLY A 164 -5.69 -4.07 -10.52
N ARG A 165 -5.27 -3.31 -11.55
CA ARG A 165 -4.07 -2.47 -11.58
C ARG A 165 -2.82 -3.26 -11.22
N ASP A 166 -1.99 -2.76 -10.31
CA ASP A 166 -0.79 -3.45 -9.84
C ASP A 166 -1.08 -4.53 -8.78
N VAL A 167 -2.31 -4.63 -8.28
CA VAL A 167 -2.67 -5.48 -7.14
C VAL A 167 -3.05 -6.89 -7.58
N LEU A 168 -3.99 -7.02 -8.53
CA LEU A 168 -4.39 -8.33 -9.03
C LEU A 168 -3.21 -9.07 -9.68
N PRO A 169 -2.43 -8.48 -10.61
CA PRO A 169 -1.26 -9.13 -11.19
C PRO A 169 -0.24 -9.57 -10.14
N PHE A 170 -0.01 -8.76 -9.10
CA PHE A 170 0.86 -9.14 -8.00
C PHE A 170 0.34 -10.39 -7.28
N ILE A 171 -0.93 -10.40 -6.87
CA ILE A 171 -1.53 -11.55 -6.17
C ILE A 171 -1.50 -12.81 -7.06
N THR A 172 -1.77 -12.66 -8.36
CA THR A 172 -1.70 -13.76 -9.34
C THR A 172 -0.28 -14.34 -9.48
N MET A 173 0.76 -13.51 -9.35
CA MET A 173 2.16 -13.94 -9.48
C MET A 173 2.71 -14.62 -8.22
N LEU A 174 2.17 -14.33 -7.03
CA LEU A 174 2.70 -14.86 -5.77
C LEU A 174 2.76 -16.39 -5.68
N PRO A 175 1.75 -17.17 -6.13
CA PRO A 175 1.84 -18.63 -6.12
C PRO A 175 3.06 -19.15 -6.89
N VAL A 176 3.35 -18.60 -8.07
CA VAL A 176 4.52 -18.97 -8.88
C VAL A 176 5.82 -18.66 -8.13
N VAL A 177 5.89 -17.47 -7.55
CA VAL A 177 7.04 -17.02 -6.75
C VAL A 177 7.31 -17.94 -5.56
N PHE A 178 6.25 -18.34 -4.86
CA PHE A 178 6.36 -19.20 -3.67
C PHE A 178 6.62 -20.66 -4.01
N ASP A 179 6.12 -21.15 -5.15
CA ASP A 179 6.42 -22.48 -5.68
C ASP A 179 7.90 -22.62 -6.07
N GLU A 180 8.48 -21.56 -6.64
CA GLU A 180 9.93 -21.47 -6.89
C GLU A 180 10.78 -21.28 -5.59
N GLY A 181 10.13 -21.30 -4.42
CA GLY A 181 10.80 -21.27 -3.12
C GLY A 181 11.36 -19.91 -2.72
N PHE A 182 10.86 -18.80 -3.28
CA PHE A 182 11.17 -17.46 -2.78
C PHE A 182 10.27 -17.14 -1.58
N GLU A 183 10.89 -16.81 -0.45
CA GLU A 183 10.17 -16.45 0.79
C GLU A 183 10.15 -14.95 1.06
N LEU A 184 10.94 -14.18 0.31
CA LEU A 184 10.99 -12.74 0.38
C LEU A 184 10.70 -12.15 -0.99
N VAL A 185 9.84 -11.14 -1.03
CA VAL A 185 9.48 -10.43 -2.26
C VAL A 185 9.71 -8.93 -2.12
N LEU A 186 10.10 -8.30 -3.21
CA LEU A 186 10.03 -6.86 -3.41
C LEU A 186 8.96 -6.59 -4.47
N LYS A 187 7.85 -5.95 -4.07
CA LYS A 187 6.76 -5.55 -4.96
C LYS A 187 7.02 -4.16 -5.51
N ILE A 188 7.06 -4.02 -6.83
CA ILE A 188 7.23 -2.76 -7.56
C ILE A 188 6.20 -2.72 -8.70
N HIS A 189 5.84 -1.53 -9.17
CA HIS A 189 5.08 -1.38 -10.41
C HIS A 189 5.43 -0.07 -11.12
N THR A 190 5.18 -0.04 -12.43
CA THR A 190 5.39 1.16 -13.23
C THR A 190 4.14 2.05 -13.14
N LYS A 191 4.02 2.90 -12.11
CA LYS A 191 2.95 3.91 -12.05
C LYS A 191 3.49 5.24 -12.54
N ARG A 192 3.00 5.73 -13.69
CA ARG A 192 3.11 7.15 -14.03
C ARG A 192 2.15 7.94 -13.16
N SER A 193 2.50 9.19 -12.92
CA SER A 193 1.61 10.10 -12.24
C SER A 193 1.43 11.35 -13.09
N ASN A 194 0.18 11.69 -13.40
CA ASN A 194 -0.21 12.61 -14.47
C ASN A 194 0.12 14.11 -14.23
N HIS A 195 1.08 14.45 -13.36
CA HIS A 195 1.51 15.83 -13.10
C HIS A 195 3.05 15.98 -13.14
N LEU A 196 3.49 16.51 -14.28
CA LEU A 196 4.81 16.43 -14.93
C LEU A 196 6.02 17.10 -14.25
N LYS A 197 6.01 17.46 -12.96
CA LYS A 197 7.23 18.06 -12.33
C LYS A 197 7.52 17.68 -10.87
N LYS A 198 6.51 17.52 -10.02
CA LYS A 198 6.72 17.17 -8.59
C LYS A 198 6.75 15.67 -8.31
N LYS A 199 6.39 14.85 -9.31
CA LYS A 199 6.12 13.43 -9.10
C LYS A 199 7.14 12.48 -9.75
N GLU A 200 7.96 12.97 -10.67
CA GLU A 200 9.19 12.27 -11.10
C GLU A 200 10.14 12.16 -9.89
N VAL A 201 10.37 13.28 -9.18
CA VAL A 201 11.10 13.30 -7.90
C VAL A 201 10.55 12.31 -6.87
N TRP A 202 9.23 12.08 -6.83
CA TRP A 202 8.59 11.12 -5.92
C TRP A 202 8.87 9.67 -6.30
N ARG A 203 8.76 9.37 -7.59
CA ARG A 203 9.03 8.03 -8.13
C ARG A 203 10.50 7.69 -7.90
N ASP A 204 11.39 8.62 -8.22
CA ASP A 204 12.83 8.44 -8.07
C ASP A 204 13.20 8.28 -6.58
N ASP A 205 12.57 9.04 -5.68
CA ASP A 205 12.70 8.89 -4.22
C ASP A 205 12.20 7.52 -3.73
N LEU A 206 11.05 7.04 -4.21
CA LEU A 206 10.50 5.72 -3.88
C LEU A 206 11.43 4.58 -4.36
N PHE A 207 11.91 4.70 -5.59
CA PHE A 207 12.80 3.74 -6.23
C PHE A 207 14.14 3.64 -5.51
N LEU A 208 14.77 4.78 -5.21
CA LEU A 208 16.02 4.81 -4.45
C LEU A 208 15.88 4.20 -3.05
N LYS A 209 14.73 4.40 -2.37
CA LYS A 209 14.47 3.82 -1.05
C LYS A 209 14.31 2.31 -1.07
N LEU A 210 13.79 1.75 -2.16
CA LEU A 210 13.50 0.31 -2.27
C LEU A 210 14.63 -0.47 -2.94
N PHE A 211 15.23 0.08 -3.98
CA PHE A 211 16.23 -0.62 -4.79
C PHE A 211 17.35 0.29 -5.27
N GLY A 212 17.59 1.39 -4.54
CA GLY A 212 18.87 2.10 -4.62
C GLY A 212 20.03 1.27 -4.05
N PRO A 213 21.27 1.77 -4.15
CA PRO A 213 22.46 1.07 -3.66
C PRO A 213 22.32 0.61 -2.20
N GLY A 214 22.52 -0.69 -1.94
CA GLY A 214 22.40 -1.29 -0.61
C GLY A 214 20.99 -1.42 -0.02
N ALA A 215 19.94 -0.93 -0.69
CA ALA A 215 18.57 -0.98 -0.14
C ALA A 215 18.04 -2.41 0.00
N ILE A 216 18.25 -3.24 -1.03
CA ILE A 216 17.81 -4.65 -1.05
C ILE A 216 18.58 -5.48 -0.01
N SER A 217 19.92 -5.39 0.07
CA SER A 217 20.66 -6.10 1.12
C SER A 217 20.22 -5.70 2.50
N ASN A 218 20.05 -4.40 2.72
CA ASN A 218 19.66 -3.90 4.02
C ASN A 218 18.30 -4.48 4.42
N ALA A 219 17.31 -4.46 3.52
CA ALA A 219 16.02 -5.08 3.74
C ALA A 219 16.17 -6.59 4.05
N MET A 220 16.91 -7.34 3.23
CA MET A 220 17.16 -8.78 3.45
C MET A 220 17.76 -9.06 4.83
N ARG A 221 18.77 -8.29 5.27
CA ARG A 221 19.38 -8.45 6.60
C ARG A 221 18.43 -8.07 7.74
N VAL A 222 17.54 -7.09 7.54
CA VAL A 222 16.49 -6.77 8.50
C VAL A 222 15.51 -7.94 8.64
N PHE A 223 15.04 -8.52 7.54
CA PHE A 223 14.15 -9.69 7.58
C PHE A 223 14.81 -10.93 8.19
N GLU A 224 16.10 -11.12 7.95
CA GLU A 224 16.88 -12.22 8.52
C GLU A 224 17.02 -12.07 10.05
N ARG A 225 17.29 -10.86 10.54
CA ARG A 225 17.48 -10.61 11.98
C ARG A 225 16.18 -10.46 12.77
N HIS A 226 15.14 -9.89 12.16
CA HIS A 226 13.87 -9.54 12.81
C HIS A 226 12.70 -10.31 12.18
N GLN A 227 12.40 -11.47 12.75
CA GLN A 227 11.41 -12.41 12.23
C GLN A 227 9.98 -11.89 12.31
N GLU A 228 9.71 -11.01 13.26
CA GLU A 228 8.42 -10.37 13.46
C GLU A 228 8.10 -9.33 12.38
N ILE A 229 9.10 -8.87 11.61
CA ILE A 229 8.89 -7.89 10.54
C ILE A 229 8.31 -8.59 9.31
N GLY A 230 7.06 -8.26 8.97
CA GLY A 230 6.36 -8.86 7.83
C GLY A 230 6.46 -8.03 6.56
N ILE A 231 6.40 -6.71 6.66
CA ILE A 231 6.46 -5.76 5.54
C ILE A 231 7.42 -4.62 5.87
N ILE A 232 8.25 -4.23 4.91
CA ILE A 232 9.08 -3.01 4.96
C ILE A 232 8.62 -2.07 3.83
N GLY A 233 8.06 -0.92 4.21
CA GLY A 233 7.66 0.13 3.27
C GLY A 233 8.74 1.23 3.11
N PRO A 234 8.69 2.05 2.06
CA PRO A 234 9.61 3.18 1.90
C PRO A 234 9.43 4.21 3.01
N ILE A 235 10.54 4.71 3.60
CA ILE A 235 10.48 5.78 4.60
C ILE A 235 9.67 6.97 4.07
N GLY A 236 8.69 7.39 4.87
CA GLY A 236 7.77 8.49 4.54
C GLY A 236 6.53 8.09 3.72
N HIS A 237 6.38 6.81 3.39
CA HIS A 237 5.22 6.26 2.68
C HIS A 237 4.35 5.37 3.58
N LEU A 238 4.67 5.26 4.87
CA LEU A 238 3.82 4.60 5.85
C LEU A 238 2.78 5.60 6.35
N LEU A 239 1.51 5.36 6.04
CA LEU A 239 0.43 6.29 6.31
C LEU A 239 -0.58 5.74 7.32
N PRO A 240 -1.17 6.60 8.18
CA PRO A 240 -2.22 6.18 9.11
C PRO A 240 -3.53 5.90 8.36
N MET A 241 -4.07 4.67 8.42
CA MET A 241 -5.29 4.31 7.71
C MET A 241 -6.47 5.25 8.03
N SER A 242 -6.55 5.74 9.27
CA SER A 242 -7.53 6.71 9.76
C SER A 242 -7.71 7.95 8.87
N PHE A 243 -6.70 8.36 8.11
CA PHE A 243 -6.77 9.54 7.23
C PHE A 243 -7.01 9.20 5.75
N TYR A 244 -7.05 7.91 5.41
CA TYR A 244 -6.95 7.44 4.02
C TYR A 244 -7.85 6.25 3.69
N TYR A 245 -8.90 5.97 4.46
CA TYR A 245 -9.92 4.98 4.05
C TYR A 245 -10.71 5.42 2.81
N GLY A 246 -11.04 6.71 2.70
CA GLY A 246 -11.70 7.28 1.52
C GLY A 246 -12.98 6.54 1.14
N ALA A 247 -13.18 6.29 -0.15
CA ALA A 247 -14.32 5.51 -0.65
C ALA A 247 -14.19 3.99 -0.36
N ASN A 248 -13.04 3.53 0.13
CA ASN A 248 -12.77 2.10 0.32
C ASN A 248 -13.13 1.57 1.71
N ALA A 249 -13.56 2.42 2.65
CA ALA A 249 -13.83 2.03 4.04
C ALA A 249 -14.66 0.73 4.15
N GLY A 250 -15.81 0.67 3.48
CA GLY A 250 -16.67 -0.51 3.52
C GLY A 250 -16.04 -1.77 2.89
N ARG A 251 -15.25 -1.62 1.83
CA ARG A 251 -14.53 -2.76 1.22
C ARG A 251 -13.42 -3.26 2.14
N VAL A 252 -12.67 -2.36 2.75
CA VAL A 252 -11.65 -2.73 3.74
C VAL A 252 -12.31 -3.44 4.93
N GLU A 253 -13.47 -2.99 5.38
CA GLU A 253 -14.19 -3.65 6.48
C GLU A 253 -14.55 -5.10 6.12
N VAL A 254 -15.11 -5.32 4.92
CA VAL A 254 -15.46 -6.66 4.43
C VAL A 254 -14.22 -7.56 4.33
N LEU A 255 -13.13 -7.06 3.75
CA LEU A 255 -11.87 -7.79 3.66
C LEU A 255 -11.34 -8.16 5.05
N SER A 256 -11.37 -7.21 5.98
CA SER A 256 -10.84 -7.37 7.33
C SER A 256 -11.61 -8.40 8.13
N LYS A 257 -12.95 -8.41 8.01
CA LYS A 257 -13.80 -9.44 8.62
C LYS A 257 -13.46 -10.84 8.11
N LYS A 258 -13.21 -11.00 6.80
CA LYS A 258 -12.76 -12.28 6.23
C LYS A 258 -11.41 -12.73 6.78
N LEU A 259 -10.56 -11.79 7.17
CA LEU A 259 -9.27 -12.02 7.82
C LEU A 259 -9.38 -12.21 9.35
N GLY A 260 -10.58 -12.22 9.93
CA GLY A 260 -10.79 -12.35 11.37
C GLY A 260 -10.46 -11.09 12.17
N LEU A 261 -10.38 -9.93 11.52
CA LEU A 261 -10.06 -8.65 12.14
C LEU A 261 -11.30 -7.79 12.39
N THR A 262 -11.24 -7.03 13.47
CA THR A 262 -12.23 -6.01 13.81
C THR A 262 -11.84 -4.65 13.23
N THR A 263 -12.83 -3.76 13.08
CA THR A 263 -12.59 -2.37 12.65
C THR A 263 -11.72 -1.63 13.65
N ASP A 264 -11.84 -1.92 14.95
CA ASP A 264 -11.07 -1.28 16.03
C ASP A 264 -9.57 -1.58 15.92
N GLN A 265 -9.22 -2.82 15.56
CA GLN A 265 -7.83 -3.22 15.31
C GLN A 265 -7.19 -2.45 14.14
N LEU A 266 -7.99 -2.08 13.14
CA LEU A 266 -7.51 -1.40 11.93
C LEU A 266 -7.60 0.11 11.99
N ALA A 267 -8.54 0.65 12.77
CA ALA A 267 -8.84 2.08 12.83
C ALA A 267 -7.58 2.93 13.02
N ASN A 268 -6.63 2.42 13.81
CA ASN A 268 -5.38 3.09 14.12
C ASN A 268 -4.15 2.53 13.42
N PHE A 269 -4.30 1.49 12.59
CA PHE A 269 -3.20 0.83 11.91
C PHE A 269 -2.67 1.66 10.73
N HIS A 270 -1.59 1.17 10.11
CA HIS A 270 -0.82 1.88 9.09
C HIS A 270 -0.67 1.02 7.86
N PHE A 271 -0.50 1.66 6.71
CA PHE A 271 -0.33 0.96 5.43
C PHE A 271 0.75 1.62 4.59
N VAL A 272 1.25 0.88 3.61
CA VAL A 272 2.25 1.38 2.66
C VAL A 272 1.54 2.03 1.48
N ALA A 273 1.66 3.36 1.40
CA ALA A 273 1.15 4.14 0.30
C ALA A 273 1.89 3.86 -1.01
N GLY A 274 1.12 3.69 -2.08
CA GLY A 274 1.61 3.39 -3.40
C GLY A 274 1.94 1.92 -3.63
N THR A 275 1.57 1.01 -2.71
CA THR A 275 1.64 -0.45 -2.90
C THR A 275 2.99 -0.99 -3.41
N MET A 276 4.10 -0.36 -3.02
CA MET A 276 5.45 -0.88 -3.27
C MET A 276 6.18 -1.07 -1.95
N PHE A 277 6.65 -2.28 -1.69
CA PHE A 277 7.21 -2.67 -0.41
C PHE A 277 7.97 -4.00 -0.54
N PHE A 278 8.81 -4.27 0.46
CA PHE A 278 9.28 -5.63 0.71
C PHE A 278 8.30 -6.37 1.61
N ALA A 279 8.14 -7.67 1.40
CA ALA A 279 7.34 -8.52 2.26
C ALA A 279 7.89 -9.94 2.33
N ARG A 280 7.84 -10.54 3.52
CA ARG A 280 8.00 -12.00 3.64
C ARG A 280 6.70 -12.71 3.28
N LYS A 281 6.82 -13.95 2.82
CA LYS A 281 5.72 -14.81 2.39
C LYS A 281 4.57 -14.82 3.39
N GLU A 282 4.86 -14.98 4.67
CA GLU A 282 3.88 -15.11 5.74
C GLU A 282 2.96 -13.88 5.84
N ALA A 283 3.47 -12.68 5.57
CA ALA A 283 2.65 -11.46 5.57
C ALA A 283 1.66 -11.37 4.41
N LEU A 284 1.89 -12.15 3.34
CA LEU A 284 1.08 -12.14 2.12
C LEU A 284 0.09 -13.32 2.05
N LEU A 285 0.35 -14.41 2.78
CA LEU A 285 -0.51 -15.60 2.80
C LEU A 285 -1.97 -15.28 3.16
N PRO A 286 -2.30 -14.43 4.15
CA PRO A 286 -3.71 -14.15 4.44
C PRO A 286 -4.46 -13.53 3.26
N ILE A 287 -3.79 -12.67 2.48
CA ILE A 287 -4.40 -12.06 1.29
C ILE A 287 -4.58 -13.08 0.17
N LEU A 288 -3.62 -13.99 -0.03
CA LEU A 288 -3.77 -15.10 -0.97
C LEU A 288 -4.90 -16.05 -0.58
N ASN A 289 -5.03 -16.35 0.72
CA ASN A 289 -6.05 -17.25 1.24
C ASN A 289 -7.48 -16.70 1.14
N LEU A 290 -7.65 -15.41 0.82
CA LEU A 290 -8.96 -14.87 0.46
C LEU A 290 -9.49 -15.41 -0.88
N GLY A 291 -8.63 -16.06 -1.69
CA GLY A 291 -9.02 -16.69 -2.95
C GLY A 291 -9.58 -15.71 -3.96
N LEU A 292 -9.09 -14.45 -3.95
CA LEU A 292 -9.57 -13.41 -4.85
C LEU A 292 -9.24 -13.76 -6.30
N THR A 293 -10.23 -13.59 -7.17
CA THR A 293 -10.15 -13.87 -8.60
C THR A 293 -10.31 -12.57 -9.39
N GLU A 294 -10.05 -12.63 -10.70
CA GLU A 294 -10.28 -11.49 -11.58
C GLU A 294 -11.73 -10.94 -11.49
N HIS A 295 -12.72 -11.82 -11.28
CA HIS A 295 -14.13 -11.45 -11.19
C HIS A 295 -14.47 -10.58 -9.98
N ASP A 296 -13.65 -10.61 -8.93
CA ASP A 296 -13.82 -9.75 -7.75
C ASP A 296 -13.37 -8.31 -7.99
N PHE A 297 -12.55 -8.06 -9.02
CA PHE A 297 -12.05 -6.74 -9.36
C PHE A 297 -12.96 -6.04 -10.38
N GLU A 298 -13.13 -4.74 -10.21
CA GLU A 298 -13.86 -3.92 -11.16
C GLU A 298 -13.16 -3.88 -12.53
N VAL A 299 -13.95 -3.76 -13.60
CA VAL A 299 -13.42 -3.47 -14.95
C VAL A 299 -12.70 -2.12 -14.91
N GLU A 300 -11.50 -2.04 -15.47
CA GLU A 300 -10.72 -0.80 -15.47
C GLU A 300 -11.39 0.27 -16.34
N ASN A 301 -11.65 1.42 -15.73
CA ASN A 301 -12.31 2.58 -16.34
C ASN A 301 -11.71 3.89 -15.78
N ASN A 302 -10.41 3.90 -15.47
CA ASN A 302 -9.69 5.04 -14.90
C ASN A 302 -10.27 5.54 -13.58
N GLN A 303 -10.83 4.65 -12.77
CA GLN A 303 -11.39 4.99 -11.47
C GLN A 303 -10.31 5.63 -10.57
N LEU A 304 -10.63 6.75 -9.92
CA LEU A 304 -9.67 7.44 -9.07
C LEU A 304 -9.57 6.86 -7.66
N ASP A 305 -10.62 6.20 -7.18
CA ASP A 305 -10.71 5.57 -5.87
C ASP A 305 -11.89 4.58 -5.86
N GLY A 306 -12.08 3.82 -4.78
CA GLY A 306 -13.29 3.03 -4.58
C GLY A 306 -13.33 1.72 -5.37
N THR A 307 -12.18 1.11 -5.66
CA THR A 307 -12.08 -0.22 -6.28
C THR A 307 -11.50 -1.23 -5.29
N LEU A 308 -11.61 -2.53 -5.57
CA LEU A 308 -10.99 -3.57 -4.75
C LEU A 308 -9.46 -3.40 -4.69
N ALA A 309 -8.81 -2.99 -5.79
CA ALA A 309 -7.38 -2.71 -5.79
C ALA A 309 -6.99 -1.61 -4.78
N HIS A 310 -7.75 -0.51 -4.73
CA HIS A 310 -7.51 0.56 -3.75
C HIS A 310 -7.79 0.11 -2.30
N ALA A 311 -8.79 -0.77 -2.10
CA ALA A 311 -9.05 -1.37 -0.79
C ALA A 311 -7.90 -2.29 -0.35
N LEU A 312 -7.36 -3.10 -1.25
CA LEU A 312 -6.26 -4.04 -0.98
C LEU A 312 -4.92 -3.35 -0.70
N GLU A 313 -4.70 -2.12 -1.13
CA GLU A 313 -3.56 -1.31 -0.67
C GLU A 313 -3.55 -1.18 0.88
N ARG A 314 -4.73 -1.06 1.52
CA ARG A 314 -4.87 -1.19 2.98
C ARG A 314 -5.02 -2.66 3.41
N GLY A 315 -5.60 -3.49 2.55
CA GLY A 315 -5.75 -4.92 2.76
C GLY A 315 -4.43 -5.63 3.07
N PHE A 316 -3.32 -5.31 2.39
CA PHE A 316 -2.01 -5.92 2.70
C PHE A 316 -1.58 -5.67 4.15
N ALA A 317 -1.86 -4.48 4.70
CA ALA A 317 -1.62 -4.20 6.10
C ALA A 317 -2.62 -4.91 7.03
N ALA A 318 -3.86 -5.14 6.60
CA ALA A 318 -4.78 -6.03 7.32
C ALA A 318 -4.27 -7.48 7.32
N GLY A 319 -3.76 -8.00 6.21
CA GLY A 319 -3.14 -9.33 6.14
C GLY A 319 -1.92 -9.44 7.05
N LEU A 320 -1.06 -8.42 7.06
CA LEU A 320 0.06 -8.31 7.98
C LEU A 320 -0.39 -8.42 9.45
N LEU A 321 -1.42 -7.65 9.83
CA LEU A 321 -1.96 -7.65 11.18
C LEU A 321 -2.59 -9.01 11.55
N ALA A 322 -3.31 -9.63 10.62
CA ALA A 322 -3.89 -10.96 10.81
C ALA A 322 -2.81 -12.05 10.98
N SER A 323 -1.62 -11.84 10.41
CA SER A 323 -0.47 -12.72 10.58
C SER A 323 0.27 -12.52 11.90
N GLY A 324 -0.09 -11.52 12.70
CA GLY A 324 0.66 -11.15 13.91
C GLY A 324 2.04 -10.52 13.63
N LEU A 325 2.31 -10.15 12.38
CA LEU A 325 3.57 -9.57 11.95
C LEU A 325 3.52 -8.03 11.99
N LYS A 326 4.69 -7.41 11.91
CA LYS A 326 4.87 -5.96 12.11
C LYS A 326 5.32 -5.25 10.84
N LEU A 327 4.97 -3.96 10.79
CA LEU A 327 5.35 -3.04 9.73
C LEU A 327 6.61 -2.29 10.13
N ALA A 328 7.57 -2.19 9.22
CA ALA A 328 8.75 -1.35 9.35
C ALA A 328 8.94 -0.48 8.10
N ASP A 329 9.91 0.43 8.14
CA ASP A 329 10.31 1.22 6.98
C ASP A 329 11.78 1.08 6.60
N THR A 330 12.15 1.56 5.42
CA THR A 330 13.50 1.44 4.84
C THR A 330 14.61 2.18 5.60
N SER A 331 14.31 2.96 6.64
CA SER A 331 15.32 3.46 7.58
C SER A 331 15.75 2.45 8.64
N SER A 332 15.06 1.30 8.71
CA SER A 332 15.47 0.17 9.54
C SER A 332 16.82 -0.38 9.09
N ASN A 333 17.60 -0.87 10.04
CA ASN A 333 18.80 -1.65 9.80
C ASN A 333 18.84 -2.85 10.76
N PRO A 334 19.77 -3.79 10.59
CA PRO A 334 19.81 -4.99 11.44
C PRO A 334 19.90 -4.69 12.94
N ASP A 335 20.54 -3.59 13.35
CA ASP A 335 20.69 -3.24 14.76
C ASP A 335 19.48 -2.47 15.32
N LYS A 336 18.71 -1.80 14.47
CA LYS A 336 17.58 -0.98 14.88
C LYS A 336 16.48 -0.98 13.83
N VAL A 337 15.33 -1.54 14.19
CA VAL A 337 14.10 -1.42 13.39
C VAL A 337 13.47 -0.04 13.61
N SER A 338 12.92 0.51 12.53
CA SER A 338 12.22 1.80 12.51
C SER A 338 10.84 1.66 11.88
N CYS A 339 9.88 2.43 12.37
CA CYS A 339 8.55 2.55 11.80
C CYS A 339 8.06 4.00 11.92
N ARG A 340 8.38 4.80 10.90
CA ARG A 340 8.10 6.23 10.84
C ARG A 340 6.85 6.50 10.04
N ILE A 341 5.83 7.04 10.71
CA ILE A 341 4.54 7.32 10.12
C ILE A 341 4.48 8.76 9.61
N ASN A 342 4.09 8.93 8.35
CA ASN A 342 3.87 10.22 7.73
C ASN A 342 2.40 10.64 7.87
N THR A 343 2.16 11.79 8.50
CA THR A 343 0.80 12.35 8.66
C THR A 343 0.50 13.46 7.66
N ASN A 344 1.52 13.95 6.94
CA ASN A 344 1.39 15.04 5.98
C ASN A 344 1.87 14.60 4.59
N TYR A 345 1.26 13.53 4.08
CA TYR A 345 1.58 13.01 2.76
C TYR A 345 1.20 14.02 1.67
N THR A 346 2.20 14.49 0.93
CA THR A 346 2.07 15.52 -0.10
C THR A 346 1.63 14.97 -1.45
N PHE A 347 1.53 13.65 -1.59
CA PHE A 347 1.19 12.97 -2.83
C PHE A 347 -0.26 12.48 -2.80
N THR A 348 -0.92 12.50 -3.96
CA THR A 348 -2.21 11.85 -4.17
C THR A 348 -2.00 10.35 -4.28
N LEU A 349 -2.68 9.58 -3.42
CA LEU A 349 -2.75 8.11 -3.50
C LEU A 349 -3.46 7.68 -4.77
#